data_AF-A0A1Q9DM71-F1
#
_entry.id   AF-A0A1Q9DM71-F1
#
_cell.length_a   1.000
_cell.length_b   1.000
_cell.length_c   1.000
_cell.angle_alpha   90.00
_cell.angle_beta   90.00
_cell.angle_gamma   90.00
#
_symmetry.space_group_name_H-M   'P 1'
#
loop_
_entity.id
_entity.type
_entity.pdbx_description
1 polymer ?
#
loop_
_entity_poly.entity_id
_entity_poly.type
_entity_poly.pdbx_seq_one_letter_code
_entity_poly.pdbx_strand_id
1 'polypeptide(L)'
;MDGTVRIPAADNPEDKELMETVNSNNFRELFSSKTNWFVDDTNVYRVKIHKAVDGSLKTETINGAIFFFNPRTGQLFLKIIPASAWAGHERLPQLAKQKTAEEVAAFIRSMPAEEQPTQLIAMRRGMLDALQVQLGDFPKIVIKRSELSLRFQACLRIETFCDVISKATEPEVVLFNLYDDWLKSISSYTAFSRMVLILGALYIDLDRTQAILQPDKTTVARPGQVWPSHTDGEWIKIEVLLKDLILADYCKKNSVDVASLTPSEIRDVILGMQIRSIQRSLDEHGTSPSPGSEGLYRILDWMGHFSQILEVTEAVTALVRRSLHQEDEELIPFQLVMKADTLVIIDRCQCTAVLKF
;
A
#
# COMPACT_ATOMS: atom_id res chain seq x y z
N MET A 1 1.41 -35.26 -37.07
CA MET A 1 0.73 -35.00 -35.78
C MET A 1 1.31 -33.69 -35.25
N ASP A 2 0.65 -32.58 -35.60
CA ASP A 2 1.03 -31.24 -35.20
C ASP A 2 0.58 -31.03 -33.74
N GLY A 3 1.55 -31.08 -32.83
CA GLY A 3 1.34 -31.01 -31.38
C GLY A 3 1.31 -29.56 -30.89
N THR A 4 0.44 -28.73 -31.47
CA THR A 4 0.18 -27.39 -30.96
C THR A 4 -0.59 -27.53 -29.64
N VAL A 5 0.13 -27.38 -28.51
CA VAL A 5 -0.48 -27.24 -27.18
C VAL A 5 -1.32 -25.96 -27.21
N ARG A 6 -2.63 -26.11 -27.41
CA ARG A 6 -3.59 -25.02 -27.22
C ARG A 6 -3.59 -24.69 -25.73
N ILE A 7 -3.10 -23.50 -25.39
CA ILE A 7 -3.38 -22.88 -24.09
C ILE A 7 -4.90 -22.71 -24.04
N PRO A 8 -5.63 -23.30 -23.07
CA PRO A 8 -7.07 -23.18 -23.02
C PRO A 8 -7.43 -21.70 -22.82
N ALA A 9 -8.32 -21.19 -23.69
CA ALA A 9 -8.95 -19.90 -23.45
C ALA A 9 -9.72 -19.98 -22.12
N ALA A 10 -9.54 -19.00 -21.25
CA ALA A 10 -10.26 -18.93 -19.98
C ALA A 10 -11.73 -18.56 -20.24
N ASP A 11 -12.56 -19.56 -20.57
CA ASP A 11 -14.00 -19.41 -20.79
C ASP A 11 -14.79 -19.32 -19.46
N ASN A 12 -14.13 -19.46 -18.31
CA ASN A 12 -14.71 -19.34 -16.97
C ASN A 12 -14.44 -17.94 -16.37
N PRO A 13 -15.46 -17.20 -15.90
CA PRO A 13 -15.29 -15.88 -15.27
C PRO A 13 -14.30 -15.86 -14.10
N GLU A 14 -14.25 -16.91 -13.28
CA GLU A 14 -13.31 -17.01 -12.16
C GLU A 14 -11.86 -17.17 -12.65
N ASP A 15 -11.64 -17.92 -13.73
CA ASP A 15 -10.31 -18.10 -14.33
C ASP A 15 -9.84 -16.81 -15.02
N LYS A 16 -10.77 -16.02 -15.58
CA LYS A 16 -10.48 -14.68 -16.11
C LYS A 16 -10.08 -13.71 -15.00
N GLU A 17 -10.79 -13.71 -13.87
CA GLU A 17 -10.46 -12.88 -12.70
C GLU A 17 -9.11 -13.28 -12.07
N LEU A 18 -8.77 -14.58 -12.07
CA LEU A 18 -7.46 -15.09 -11.64
C LEU A 18 -6.32 -14.68 -12.58
N MET A 19 -6.52 -14.67 -13.90
CA MET A 19 -5.50 -14.21 -14.87
C MET A 19 -5.30 -12.68 -14.85
N GLU A 20 -6.30 -11.94 -14.36
CA GLU A 20 -6.30 -10.47 -14.25
C GLU A 20 -5.79 -9.94 -12.90
N THR A 21 -5.44 -10.81 -11.95
CA THR A 21 -5.00 -10.45 -10.60
C THR A 21 -3.52 -10.76 -10.35
N VAL A 22 -2.79 -9.83 -9.74
CA VAL A 22 -1.40 -9.99 -9.30
C VAL A 22 -1.38 -10.36 -7.82
N ASN A 23 -0.76 -11.50 -7.47
CA ASN A 23 -0.67 -12.04 -6.11
C ASN A 23 0.69 -12.71 -5.86
N SER A 24 0.91 -13.23 -4.65
CA SER A 24 2.20 -13.81 -4.24
C SER A 24 2.63 -15.04 -5.03
N ASN A 25 1.71 -15.70 -5.73
CA ASN A 25 2.01 -16.88 -6.53
C ASN A 25 2.44 -16.52 -7.95
N ASN A 26 1.99 -15.39 -8.51
CA ASN A 26 2.26 -15.00 -9.90
C ASN A 26 3.05 -13.69 -10.06
N PHE A 27 3.38 -12.95 -8.99
CA PHE A 27 4.10 -11.67 -9.10
C PHE A 27 5.46 -11.76 -9.80
N ARG A 28 6.04 -12.96 -9.97
CA ARG A 28 7.24 -13.16 -10.80
C ARG A 28 7.02 -12.73 -12.26
N GLU A 29 5.79 -12.76 -12.77
CA GLU A 29 5.45 -12.30 -14.12
C GLU A 29 5.66 -10.80 -14.34
N LEU A 30 5.73 -10.02 -13.25
CA LEU A 30 6.02 -8.57 -13.28
C LEU A 30 7.37 -8.25 -13.92
N PHE A 31 8.30 -9.20 -13.91
CA PHE A 31 9.66 -9.06 -14.41
C PHE A 31 9.85 -9.64 -15.82
N SER A 32 8.75 -9.93 -16.53
CA SER A 32 8.77 -10.36 -17.93
C SER A 32 9.13 -9.23 -18.90
N SER A 33 9.06 -9.49 -20.21
CA SER A 33 9.30 -8.48 -21.25
C SER A 33 8.23 -7.37 -21.29
N LYS A 34 7.04 -7.62 -20.73
CA LYS A 34 5.95 -6.62 -20.65
C LYS A 34 6.34 -5.45 -19.73
N THR A 35 5.90 -4.26 -20.08
CA THR A 35 6.05 -3.07 -19.23
C THR A 35 4.85 -3.00 -18.28
N ASN A 36 5.09 -3.35 -17.02
CA ASN A 36 4.10 -3.32 -15.95
C ASN A 36 4.28 -2.03 -15.15
N TRP A 37 3.22 -1.28 -14.88
CA TRP A 37 3.26 -0.19 -13.89
C TRP A 37 2.25 -0.44 -12.78
N PHE A 38 2.71 -0.33 -11.53
CA PHE A 38 1.81 -0.16 -10.40
C PHE A 38 1.30 1.28 -10.35
N VAL A 39 0.00 1.45 -10.10
CA VAL A 39 -0.62 2.73 -9.80
C VAL A 39 -1.12 2.69 -8.36
N ASP A 40 -0.50 3.49 -7.49
CA ASP A 40 -0.94 3.69 -6.11
C ASP A 40 -1.54 5.08 -5.93
N ASP A 41 -2.81 5.11 -5.52
CA ASP A 41 -3.60 6.32 -5.27
C ASP A 41 -3.84 6.57 -3.77
N THR A 42 -3.18 5.79 -2.90
CA THR A 42 -3.35 5.85 -1.44
C THR A 42 -3.12 7.26 -0.89
N ASN A 43 -2.17 8.01 -1.46
CA ASN A 43 -1.73 9.31 -0.95
C ASN A 43 -2.09 10.50 -1.83
N VAL A 44 -3.13 10.36 -2.66
CA VAL A 44 -3.55 11.42 -3.58
C VAL A 44 -4.29 12.54 -2.86
N TYR A 45 -5.26 12.19 -2.02
CA TYR A 45 -5.97 13.13 -1.17
C TYR A 45 -5.51 12.94 0.28
N ARG A 46 -4.85 13.97 0.82
CA ARG A 46 -4.26 13.95 2.17
C ARG A 46 -4.72 15.15 2.97
N VAL A 47 -4.91 14.93 4.27
CA VAL A 47 -5.27 15.98 5.21
C VAL A 47 -4.33 15.95 6.42
N LYS A 48 -4.04 17.12 6.95
CA LYS A 48 -3.43 17.32 8.25
C LYS A 48 -4.53 17.72 9.23
N ILE A 49 -4.52 17.12 10.41
CA ILE A 49 -5.50 17.44 11.46
C ILE A 49 -4.87 18.32 12.52
N HIS A 50 -5.58 19.40 12.83
CA HIS A 50 -5.23 20.35 13.87
C HIS A 50 -6.33 20.36 14.93
N LYS A 51 -5.92 20.25 16.20
CA LYS A 51 -6.82 20.50 17.33
C LYS A 51 -6.92 22.01 17.53
N ALA A 52 -8.10 22.57 17.31
CA ALA A 52 -8.38 23.97 17.58
C ALA A 52 -8.47 24.23 19.09
N VAL A 53 -8.39 25.50 19.46
CA VAL A 53 -8.41 25.96 20.87
C VAL A 53 -9.71 25.57 21.59
N ASP A 54 -10.81 25.50 20.86
CA ASP A 54 -12.12 25.06 21.37
C ASP A 54 -12.24 23.53 21.51
N GLY A 55 -11.17 22.78 21.25
CA GLY A 55 -11.12 21.33 21.28
C GLY A 55 -11.66 20.64 20.02
N SER A 56 -12.16 21.39 19.03
CA SER A 56 -12.59 20.81 17.75
C SER A 56 -11.41 20.36 16.89
N LEU A 57 -11.61 19.31 16.09
CA LEU A 57 -10.65 18.90 15.08
C LEU A 57 -10.95 19.63 13.77
N LYS A 58 -9.94 20.32 13.23
CA LYS A 58 -9.98 20.93 11.89
C LYS A 58 -9.05 20.15 10.97
N THR A 59 -9.50 19.92 9.75
CA THR A 59 -8.72 19.26 8.69
C THR A 59 -8.24 20.32 7.70
N GLU A 60 -6.96 20.35 7.42
CA GLU A 60 -6.34 21.14 6.36
C GLU A 60 -5.87 20.19 5.26
N THR A 61 -6.23 20.46 4.01
CA THR A 61 -5.76 19.64 2.89
C THR A 61 -4.31 19.97 2.57
N ILE A 62 -3.50 18.94 2.36
CA ILE A 62 -2.09 19.08 1.99
C ILE A 62 -1.83 18.42 0.63
N ASN A 63 -0.65 18.67 0.06
CA ASN A 63 -0.24 18.06 -1.19
C ASN A 63 -0.21 16.53 -1.08
N GLY A 64 -0.72 15.88 -2.12
CA GLY A 64 -0.69 14.44 -2.30
C GLY A 64 0.12 14.04 -3.52
N ALA A 65 0.20 12.74 -3.78
CA ALA A 65 0.87 12.21 -4.95
C ALA A 65 0.26 10.88 -5.43
N ILE A 66 0.32 10.68 -6.74
CA ILE A 66 0.07 9.40 -7.42
C ILE A 66 1.44 8.77 -7.70
N PHE A 67 1.59 7.48 -7.38
CA PHE A 67 2.81 6.74 -7.68
C PHE A 67 2.59 5.87 -8.91
N PHE A 68 3.44 6.03 -9.92
CA PHE A 68 3.54 5.15 -11.09
C PHE A 68 4.87 4.41 -11.04
N PHE A 69 4.86 3.12 -10.69
CA PHE A 69 6.09 2.38 -10.43
C PHE A 69 6.29 1.21 -11.39
N ASN A 70 7.45 1.18 -12.05
CA ASN A 70 7.88 0.08 -12.89
C ASN A 70 8.72 -0.92 -12.08
N PRO A 71 8.22 -2.13 -11.77
CA PRO A 71 8.92 -3.09 -10.92
C PRO A 71 10.14 -3.71 -11.62
N ARG A 72 10.25 -3.63 -12.95
CA ARG A 72 11.41 -4.17 -13.67
C ARG A 72 12.60 -3.20 -13.62
N THR A 73 12.35 -1.91 -13.79
CA THR A 73 13.40 -0.89 -13.91
C THR A 73 13.66 -0.12 -12.63
N GLY A 74 12.73 -0.15 -11.67
CA GLY A 74 12.75 0.67 -10.46
C GLY A 74 12.26 2.10 -10.68
N GLN A 75 11.91 2.46 -11.93
CA GLN A 75 11.47 3.80 -12.28
C GLN A 75 10.16 4.14 -11.55
N LEU A 76 10.14 5.30 -10.90
CA LEU A 76 8.98 5.86 -10.24
C LEU A 76 8.69 7.23 -10.84
N PHE A 77 7.53 7.37 -11.47
CA PHE A 77 6.98 8.70 -11.75
C PHE A 77 6.08 9.09 -10.58
N LEU A 78 6.43 10.18 -9.91
CA LEU A 78 5.69 10.73 -8.78
C LEU A 78 4.91 11.95 -9.28
N LYS A 79 3.62 11.78 -9.55
CA LYS A 79 2.75 12.89 -9.95
C LYS A 79 2.23 13.58 -8.69
N ILE A 80 2.64 14.81 -8.47
CA ILE A 80 2.22 15.61 -7.32
C ILE A 80 0.88 16.25 -7.62
N ILE A 81 -0.04 16.18 -6.65
CA ILE A 81 -1.36 16.79 -6.69
C ILE A 81 -1.42 17.86 -5.60
N PRO A 82 -1.31 19.15 -5.96
CA PRO A 82 -1.33 20.25 -4.98
C PRO A 82 -2.62 20.32 -4.20
N ALA A 83 -2.59 20.86 -2.98
CA ALA A 83 -3.78 21.04 -2.15
C ALA A 83 -4.88 21.88 -2.83
N SER A 84 -4.49 22.82 -3.70
CA SER A 84 -5.40 23.67 -4.48
C SER A 84 -6.31 22.87 -5.42
N ALA A 85 -5.93 21.65 -5.80
CA ALA A 85 -6.71 20.74 -6.63
C ALA A 85 -8.05 20.32 -6.01
N TRP A 86 -8.22 20.55 -4.70
CA TRP A 86 -9.40 20.16 -3.91
C TRP A 86 -10.27 21.35 -3.51
N ALA A 87 -9.84 22.57 -3.80
CA ALA A 87 -10.53 23.79 -3.39
C ALA A 87 -11.93 23.88 -4.02
N GLY A 88 -12.95 24.15 -3.20
CA GLY A 88 -14.33 24.32 -3.66
C GLY A 88 -15.05 23.03 -4.05
N HIS A 89 -14.42 21.86 -3.86
CA HIS A 89 -15.02 20.56 -4.16
C HIS A 89 -15.54 19.87 -2.91
N GLU A 90 -16.59 19.07 -3.09
CA GLU A 90 -17.13 18.15 -2.08
C GLU A 90 -16.78 16.70 -2.42
N ARG A 91 -17.03 15.78 -1.48
CA ARG A 91 -16.80 14.32 -1.68
C ARG A 91 -15.38 13.99 -2.16
N LEU A 92 -14.40 14.68 -1.57
CA LEU A 92 -12.99 14.63 -1.95
C LEU A 92 -12.38 13.22 -2.08
N PRO A 93 -12.72 12.22 -1.24
CA PRO A 93 -12.22 10.86 -1.44
C PRO A 93 -12.68 10.20 -2.74
N GLN A 94 -13.91 10.48 -3.19
CA GLN A 94 -14.42 9.98 -4.47
C GLN A 94 -13.77 10.74 -5.63
N LEU A 95 -13.68 12.07 -5.51
CA LEU A 95 -13.01 12.92 -6.49
C LEU A 95 -11.54 12.52 -6.68
N ALA A 96 -10.85 12.12 -5.60
CA ALA A 96 -9.46 11.70 -5.67
C ALA A 96 -9.25 10.49 -6.58
N LYS A 97 -10.16 9.52 -6.58
CA LYS A 97 -10.11 8.35 -7.48
C LYS A 97 -10.29 8.76 -8.93
N GLN A 98 -11.29 9.60 -9.20
CA GLN A 98 -11.56 10.12 -10.55
C GLN A 98 -10.37 10.93 -11.07
N LYS A 99 -9.87 11.87 -10.27
CA LYS A 99 -8.70 12.69 -10.58
C LYS A 99 -7.46 11.85 -10.80
N THR A 100 -7.26 10.78 -10.02
CA THR A 100 -6.15 9.85 -10.24
C THR A 100 -6.27 9.18 -11.61
N ALA A 101 -7.44 8.65 -11.96
CA ALA A 101 -7.63 7.99 -13.25
C ALA A 101 -7.49 8.96 -14.44
N GLU A 102 -7.94 10.20 -14.29
CA GLU A 102 -7.74 11.28 -15.27
C GLU A 102 -6.25 11.58 -15.47
N GLU A 103 -5.50 11.77 -14.39
CA GLU A 103 -4.07 12.04 -14.43
C GLU A 103 -3.27 10.85 -14.98
N VAL A 104 -3.67 9.62 -14.66
CA VAL A 104 -3.09 8.40 -15.26
C VAL A 104 -3.27 8.41 -16.77
N ALA A 105 -4.49 8.67 -17.25
CA ALA A 105 -4.79 8.69 -18.67
C ALA A 105 -4.07 9.85 -19.37
N ALA A 106 -4.04 11.05 -18.79
CA ALA A 106 -3.31 12.19 -19.31
C ALA A 106 -1.80 11.91 -19.40
N PHE A 107 -1.23 11.28 -18.37
CA PHE A 107 0.19 10.93 -18.34
C PHE A 107 0.53 9.92 -19.44
N ILE A 108 -0.27 8.86 -19.62
CA ILE A 108 -0.07 7.89 -20.71
C ILE A 108 -0.21 8.55 -22.08
N ARG A 109 -1.21 9.45 -22.27
CA ARG A 109 -1.38 10.22 -23.52
C ARG A 109 -0.16 11.09 -23.83
N SER A 110 0.57 11.54 -22.82
CA SER A 110 1.74 12.42 -23.00
C SER A 110 3.00 11.69 -23.50
N MET A 111 2.99 10.35 -23.51
CA MET A 111 4.16 9.53 -23.84
C MET A 111 4.04 8.86 -25.21
N PRO A 112 5.16 8.63 -25.93
CA PRO A 112 5.20 7.81 -27.13
C PRO A 112 4.65 6.40 -26.88
N ALA A 113 4.02 5.79 -27.89
CA ALA A 113 3.36 4.49 -27.76
C ALA A 113 4.31 3.37 -27.31
N GLU A 114 5.60 3.49 -27.61
CA GLU A 114 6.67 2.56 -27.25
C GLU A 114 7.04 2.62 -25.76
N GLU A 115 6.79 3.77 -25.11
CA GLU A 115 7.07 3.99 -23.69
C GLU A 115 5.85 3.71 -22.80
N GLN A 116 4.66 3.60 -23.39
CA GLN A 116 3.42 3.33 -22.67
C GLN A 116 3.45 1.94 -22.01
N PRO A 117 2.84 1.80 -20.82
CA PRO A 117 2.77 0.51 -20.14
C PRO A 117 1.90 -0.45 -20.92
N THR A 118 2.32 -1.71 -20.99
CA THR A 118 1.49 -2.79 -21.53
C THR A 118 0.43 -3.23 -20.52
N GLN A 119 0.75 -3.12 -19.23
CA GLN A 119 -0.16 -3.46 -18.13
C GLN A 119 -0.11 -2.42 -17.03
N LEU A 120 -1.28 -1.99 -16.56
CA LEU A 120 -1.43 -1.19 -15.34
C LEU A 120 -1.98 -2.06 -14.23
N ILE A 121 -1.37 -1.98 -13.06
CA ILE A 121 -1.74 -2.77 -11.89
C ILE A 121 -2.25 -1.80 -10.83
N ALA A 122 -3.56 -1.79 -10.60
CA ALA A 122 -4.17 -0.97 -9.58
C ALA A 122 -3.88 -1.55 -8.19
N MET A 123 -3.23 -0.76 -7.32
CA MET A 123 -2.93 -1.19 -5.94
C MET A 123 -4.19 -1.32 -5.09
N ARG A 124 -5.20 -0.47 -5.32
CA ARG A 124 -6.47 -0.50 -4.59
C ARG A 124 -7.62 -0.91 -5.49
N ARG A 125 -8.49 -1.80 -5.00
CA ARG A 125 -9.66 -2.30 -5.74
C ARG A 125 -10.54 -1.17 -6.29
N GLY A 126 -10.73 -0.11 -5.51
CA GLY A 126 -11.57 1.03 -5.90
C GLY A 126 -11.07 1.86 -7.08
N MET A 127 -9.86 1.60 -7.60
CA MET A 127 -9.31 2.27 -8.78
C MET A 127 -9.59 1.56 -10.09
N LEU A 128 -9.99 0.28 -10.07
CA LEU A 128 -10.16 -0.51 -11.29
C LEU A 128 -11.20 0.10 -12.23
N ASP A 129 -12.41 0.34 -11.74
CA ASP A 129 -13.51 0.88 -12.54
C ASP A 129 -13.16 2.27 -13.09
N ALA A 130 -12.54 3.12 -12.27
CA ALA A 130 -12.13 4.46 -12.68
C ALA A 130 -11.08 4.42 -13.79
N LEU A 131 -10.07 3.53 -13.69
CA LEU A 131 -9.06 3.34 -14.72
C LEU A 131 -9.65 2.77 -16.00
N GLN A 132 -10.55 1.78 -15.91
CA GLN A 132 -11.19 1.18 -17.08
C GLN A 132 -12.00 2.19 -17.87
N VAL A 133 -12.74 3.08 -17.19
CA VAL A 133 -13.50 4.15 -17.84
C VAL A 133 -12.56 5.16 -18.51
N GLN A 134 -11.55 5.66 -17.78
CA GLN A 134 -10.66 6.72 -18.28
C GLN A 134 -9.70 6.26 -19.39
N LEU A 135 -9.38 4.96 -19.43
CA LEU A 135 -8.46 4.37 -20.40
C LEU A 135 -9.16 3.67 -21.57
N GLY A 136 -10.45 3.95 -21.81
CA GLY A 136 -11.19 3.40 -22.94
C GLY A 136 -10.53 3.66 -24.31
N ASP A 137 -9.77 4.76 -24.44
CA ASP A 137 -9.01 5.10 -25.64
C ASP A 137 -7.73 4.26 -25.84
N PHE A 138 -7.36 3.42 -24.86
CA PHE A 138 -6.12 2.65 -24.81
C PHE A 138 -6.36 1.13 -24.83
N PRO A 139 -6.92 0.57 -25.92
CA PRO A 139 -7.36 -0.82 -25.96
C PRO A 139 -6.23 -1.86 -25.82
N LYS A 140 -4.96 -1.44 -25.92
CA LYS A 140 -3.79 -2.31 -25.76
C LYS A 140 -3.29 -2.43 -24.32
N ILE A 141 -3.75 -1.54 -23.43
CA ILE A 141 -3.31 -1.51 -22.03
C ILE A 141 -4.21 -2.44 -21.22
N VAL A 142 -3.63 -3.47 -20.63
CA VAL A 142 -4.36 -4.40 -19.76
C VAL A 142 -4.38 -3.85 -18.35
N ILE A 143 -5.57 -3.62 -17.80
CA ILE A 143 -5.73 -3.20 -16.40
C ILE A 143 -5.90 -4.44 -15.54
N LYS A 144 -5.05 -4.57 -14.52
CA LYS A 144 -5.01 -5.67 -13.56
C LYS A 144 -5.24 -5.17 -12.14
N ARG A 145 -5.71 -6.07 -11.29
CA ARG A 145 -5.83 -5.85 -9.84
C ARG A 145 -4.58 -6.35 -9.12
N SER A 146 -4.16 -5.67 -8.06
CA SER A 146 -3.20 -6.21 -7.09
C SER A 146 -3.91 -6.78 -5.86
N GLU A 147 -3.51 -7.96 -5.41
CA GLU A 147 -3.71 -8.45 -4.03
C GLU A 147 -2.50 -8.13 -3.14
N LEU A 148 -1.37 -7.75 -3.73
CA LEU A 148 -0.21 -7.28 -2.97
C LEU A 148 -0.52 -5.93 -2.33
N SER A 149 -0.07 -5.73 -1.09
CA SER A 149 -0.17 -4.45 -0.37
C SER A 149 1.22 -3.85 -0.19
N LEU A 150 1.79 -3.38 -1.30
CA LEU A 150 3.08 -2.70 -1.32
C LEU A 150 2.99 -1.35 -0.61
N ARG A 151 3.93 -1.07 0.28
CA ARG A 151 3.89 0.10 1.18
C ARG A 151 4.48 1.36 0.53
N PHE A 152 4.04 1.74 -0.68
CA PHE A 152 4.54 2.96 -1.36
C PHE A 152 4.35 4.24 -0.54
N GLN A 153 3.33 4.28 0.32
CA GLN A 153 3.13 5.34 1.29
C GLN A 153 4.32 5.59 2.23
N ALA A 154 5.16 4.58 2.46
CA ALA A 154 6.38 4.75 3.25
C ALA A 154 7.39 5.69 2.60
N CYS A 155 7.34 5.88 1.27
CA CYS A 155 8.17 6.86 0.57
C CYS A 155 7.93 8.29 1.10
N LEU A 156 6.72 8.62 1.55
CA LEU A 156 6.42 9.94 2.12
C LEU A 156 7.12 10.22 3.45
N ARG A 157 7.68 9.19 4.09
CA ARG A 157 8.47 9.31 5.32
C ARG A 157 9.95 9.57 5.03
N ILE A 158 10.36 9.52 3.76
CA ILE A 158 11.72 9.81 3.32
C ILE A 158 11.79 11.30 2.98
N GLU A 159 12.78 11.99 3.55
CA GLU A 159 12.94 13.45 3.46
C GLU A 159 12.90 13.95 2.01
N THR A 160 13.63 13.30 1.09
CA THR A 160 13.67 13.66 -0.33
C THR A 160 12.28 13.73 -0.98
N PHE A 161 11.42 12.75 -0.71
CA PHE A 161 10.06 12.72 -1.25
C PHE A 161 9.15 13.73 -0.55
N CYS A 162 9.25 13.80 0.78
CA CYS A 162 8.48 14.74 1.59
C CYS A 162 8.73 16.18 1.14
N ASP A 163 9.99 16.55 0.99
CA ASP A 163 10.42 17.89 0.56
C ASP A 163 9.88 18.27 -0.81
N VAL A 164 10.00 17.36 -1.78
CA VAL A 164 9.52 17.58 -3.15
C VAL A 164 8.00 17.75 -3.17
N ILE A 165 7.25 16.88 -2.49
CA ILE A 165 5.79 16.97 -2.43
C ILE A 165 5.33 18.22 -1.71
N SER A 166 5.95 18.59 -0.59
CA SER A 166 5.55 19.74 0.21
C SER A 166 5.86 21.08 -0.44
N LYS A 167 6.90 21.17 -1.29
CA LYS A 167 7.30 22.43 -1.97
C LYS A 167 6.53 22.70 -3.26
N ALA A 168 5.91 21.69 -3.86
CA ALA A 168 5.19 21.84 -5.12
C ALA A 168 3.99 22.81 -4.98
N THR A 169 3.93 23.79 -5.88
CA THR A 169 2.81 24.75 -5.96
C THR A 169 1.87 24.46 -7.12
N GLU A 170 2.29 23.64 -8.08
CA GLU A 170 1.53 23.24 -9.27
C GLU A 170 1.63 21.72 -9.51
N PRO A 171 0.72 21.13 -10.31
CA PRO A 171 0.79 19.71 -10.61
C PRO A 171 1.99 19.38 -11.50
N GLU A 172 2.95 18.62 -10.98
CA GLU A 172 4.16 18.23 -11.69
C GLU A 172 4.46 16.73 -11.55
N VAL A 173 5.22 16.18 -12.48
CA VAL A 173 5.70 14.79 -12.45
C VAL A 173 7.20 14.80 -12.16
N VAL A 174 7.59 14.20 -11.05
CA VAL A 174 9.00 14.07 -10.67
C VAL A 174 9.46 12.63 -10.85
N LEU A 175 10.62 12.46 -11.49
CA LEU A 175 11.19 11.15 -11.79
C LEU A 175 12.16 10.70 -10.71
N PHE A 176 11.95 9.49 -10.19
CA PHE A 176 12.87 8.80 -9.29
C PHE A 176 13.21 7.42 -9.83
N ASN A 177 14.25 6.80 -9.28
CA ASN A 177 14.49 5.37 -9.43
C ASN A 177 14.65 4.74 -8.05
N LEU A 178 13.69 3.94 -7.61
CA LEU A 178 13.71 3.27 -6.30
C LEU A 178 14.73 2.14 -6.22
N TYR A 179 15.40 1.77 -7.32
CA TYR A 179 16.48 0.79 -7.30
C TYR A 179 17.86 1.43 -7.34
N ASP A 180 17.96 2.75 -7.47
CA ASP A 180 19.23 3.46 -7.64
C ASP A 180 20.15 2.76 -8.67
N ASP A 181 21.24 2.14 -8.22
CA ASP A 181 22.19 1.41 -9.05
C ASP A 181 22.21 -0.11 -8.81
N TRP A 182 21.24 -0.67 -8.06
CA TRP A 182 21.19 -2.09 -7.72
C TRP A 182 21.16 -3.01 -8.94
N LEU A 183 20.53 -2.58 -10.03
CA LEU A 183 20.44 -3.38 -11.26
C LEU A 183 21.80 -3.63 -11.94
N LYS A 184 22.89 -3.01 -11.46
CA LYS A 184 24.26 -3.32 -11.90
C LYS A 184 24.77 -4.65 -11.36
N SER A 185 24.34 -5.05 -10.16
CA SER A 185 24.83 -6.27 -9.47
C SER A 185 23.74 -7.32 -9.21
N ILE A 186 22.47 -6.93 -9.15
CA ILE A 186 21.35 -7.85 -8.84
C ILE A 186 20.23 -7.78 -9.88
N SER A 187 19.41 -8.83 -9.92
CA SER A 187 18.25 -8.91 -10.81
C SER A 187 17.13 -7.95 -10.42
N SER A 188 16.24 -7.59 -11.34
CA SER A 188 15.04 -6.80 -11.05
C SER A 188 14.14 -7.42 -9.98
N TYR A 189 14.04 -8.76 -9.97
CA TYR A 189 13.29 -9.49 -8.93
C TYR A 189 13.91 -9.25 -7.55
N THR A 190 15.23 -9.38 -7.43
CA THR A 190 15.96 -9.16 -6.18
C THR A 190 15.86 -7.70 -5.74
N ALA A 191 16.02 -6.75 -6.66
CA ALA A 191 15.90 -5.32 -6.41
C ALA A 191 14.48 -4.95 -5.92
N PHE A 192 13.45 -5.53 -6.55
CA PHE A 192 12.07 -5.38 -6.11
C PHE A 192 11.87 -5.92 -4.69
N SER A 193 12.35 -7.14 -4.40
CA SER A 193 12.25 -7.72 -3.06
C SER A 193 12.95 -6.86 -2.00
N ARG A 194 14.15 -6.32 -2.30
CA ARG A 194 14.85 -5.38 -1.43
C ARG A 194 14.01 -4.12 -1.18
N MET A 195 13.48 -3.51 -2.23
CA MET A 195 12.60 -2.33 -2.11
C MET A 195 11.38 -2.63 -1.23
N VAL A 196 10.72 -3.77 -1.43
CA VAL A 196 9.55 -4.16 -0.62
C VAL A 196 9.92 -4.30 0.85
N LEU A 197 11.06 -4.92 1.17
CA LEU A 197 11.54 -5.02 2.56
C LEU A 197 11.81 -3.65 3.17
N ILE A 198 12.47 -2.75 2.44
CA ILE A 198 12.76 -1.40 2.93
C ILE A 198 11.47 -0.62 3.18
N LEU A 199 10.56 -0.57 2.21
CA LEU A 199 9.29 0.15 2.37
C LEU A 199 8.41 -0.48 3.46
N GLY A 200 8.39 -1.80 3.56
CA GLY A 200 7.68 -2.53 4.61
C GLY A 200 8.19 -2.18 6.01
N ALA A 201 9.51 -2.20 6.19
CA ALA A 201 10.15 -1.85 7.46
C ALA A 201 9.96 -0.36 7.81
N LEU A 202 10.15 0.55 6.85
CA LEU A 202 9.89 1.99 7.02
C LEU A 202 8.43 2.28 7.39
N TYR A 203 7.49 1.49 6.90
CA TYR A 203 6.08 1.62 7.27
C TYR A 203 5.84 1.23 8.74
N ILE A 204 6.50 0.19 9.22
CA ILE A 204 6.33 -0.36 10.57
C ILE A 204 7.04 0.49 11.62
N ASP A 205 8.34 0.73 11.42
CA ASP A 205 9.20 1.40 12.39
C ASP A 205 10.27 2.20 11.64
N LEU A 206 10.05 3.52 11.53
CA LEU A 206 10.93 4.43 10.81
C LEU A 206 12.30 4.52 11.48
N ASP A 207 12.33 4.75 12.79
CA ASP A 207 13.55 5.04 13.53
C ASP A 207 14.47 3.81 13.53
N ARG A 208 13.92 2.63 13.80
CA ARG A 208 14.69 1.39 13.77
C ARG A 208 15.15 1.03 12.36
N THR A 209 14.32 1.28 11.34
CA THR A 209 14.71 1.04 9.94
C THR A 209 15.82 1.99 9.50
N GLN A 210 15.76 3.26 9.89
CA GLN A 210 16.84 4.22 9.62
C GLN A 210 18.14 3.81 10.31
N ALA A 211 18.09 3.31 11.55
CA ALA A 211 19.27 2.79 12.23
C ALA A 211 19.86 1.54 11.55
N ILE A 212 19.03 0.68 10.94
CA ILE A 212 19.48 -0.47 10.15
C ILE A 212 20.14 -0.03 8.83
N LEU A 213 19.54 0.95 8.13
CA LEU A 213 20.02 1.45 6.85
C LEU A 213 21.25 2.37 6.98
N GLN A 214 21.41 3.06 8.10
CA GLN A 214 22.53 3.98 8.36
C GLN A 214 23.12 3.69 9.75
N PRO A 215 23.88 2.59 9.89
CA PRO A 215 24.48 2.23 11.18
C PRO A 215 25.56 3.23 11.63
N ASP A 216 26.23 3.87 10.67
CA ASP A 216 27.32 4.82 10.89
C ASP A 216 27.08 6.15 10.16
N LYS A 217 27.61 7.25 10.70
CA LYS A 217 27.52 8.59 10.09
C LYS A 217 28.17 8.73 8.71
N THR A 218 29.03 7.78 8.34
CA THR A 218 29.70 7.72 7.04
C THR A 218 28.81 7.12 5.96
N THR A 219 27.76 6.41 6.35
CA THR A 219 26.85 5.70 5.44
C THR A 219 25.77 6.65 4.96
N VAL A 220 26.07 7.37 3.88
CA VAL A 220 25.18 8.37 3.28
C VAL A 220 24.74 7.96 1.88
N ALA A 221 23.59 8.46 1.45
CA ALA A 221 23.17 8.36 0.05
C ALA A 221 24.06 9.25 -0.83
N ARG A 222 24.40 8.77 -2.03
CA ARG A 222 25.09 9.62 -3.02
C ARG A 222 24.12 10.66 -3.57
N PRO A 223 24.61 11.80 -4.07
CA PRO A 223 23.75 12.80 -4.72
C PRO A 223 22.87 12.16 -5.80
N GLY A 224 21.56 12.38 -5.71
CA GLY A 224 20.56 11.84 -6.63
C GLY A 224 20.13 10.39 -6.37
N GLN A 225 20.68 9.71 -5.36
CA GLN A 225 20.21 8.39 -4.92
C GLN A 225 19.19 8.51 -3.78
N VAL A 226 18.27 7.56 -3.73
CA VAL A 226 17.26 7.47 -2.66
C VAL A 226 17.84 6.79 -1.42
N TRP A 227 18.63 5.72 -1.61
CA TRP A 227 19.08 4.85 -0.54
C TRP A 227 20.56 5.08 -0.20
N PRO A 228 20.98 4.79 1.05
CA PRO A 228 22.40 4.79 1.40
C PRO A 228 23.19 3.77 0.57
N SER A 229 24.45 4.08 0.30
CA SER A 229 25.33 3.17 -0.45
C SER A 229 25.86 2.05 0.45
N HIS A 230 25.62 0.81 0.04
CA HIS A 230 26.16 -0.40 0.68
C HIS A 230 26.71 -1.36 -0.37
N THR A 231 27.67 -2.19 0.04
CA THR A 231 28.15 -3.33 -0.73
C THR A 231 27.10 -4.45 -0.78
N ASP A 232 27.18 -5.35 -1.77
CA ASP A 232 26.25 -6.48 -1.87
C ASP A 232 26.25 -7.37 -0.61
N GLY A 233 27.41 -7.53 0.05
CA GLY A 233 27.54 -8.30 1.28
C GLY A 233 26.88 -7.64 2.50
N GLU A 234 26.91 -6.31 2.58
CA GLU A 234 26.19 -5.54 3.61
C GLU A 234 24.69 -5.58 3.37
N TRP A 235 24.24 -5.46 2.12
CA TRP A 235 22.83 -5.55 1.76
C TRP A 235 22.20 -6.88 2.20
N ILE A 236 22.91 -8.01 2.08
CA ILE A 236 22.41 -9.30 2.57
C ILE A 236 22.09 -9.25 4.07
N LYS A 237 22.96 -8.63 4.87
CA LYS A 237 22.75 -8.50 6.33
C LYS A 237 21.58 -7.57 6.63
N ILE A 238 21.50 -6.44 5.92
CA ILE A 238 20.40 -5.47 6.03
C ILE A 238 19.06 -6.13 5.70
N GLU A 239 18.98 -6.85 4.57
CA GLU A 239 17.75 -7.54 4.15
C GLU A 239 17.25 -8.54 5.19
N VAL A 240 18.16 -9.27 5.86
CA VAL A 240 17.79 -10.16 6.98
C VAL A 240 17.20 -9.36 8.14
N LEU A 241 17.86 -8.28 8.56
CA LEU A 241 17.37 -7.43 9.65
C LEU A 241 16.00 -6.81 9.37
N LEU A 242 15.79 -6.31 8.14
CA LEU A 242 14.51 -5.73 7.73
C LEU A 242 13.40 -6.78 7.67
N LYS A 243 13.70 -7.98 7.15
CA LYS A 243 12.77 -9.10 7.13
C LYS A 243 12.36 -9.49 8.56
N ASP A 244 13.33 -9.63 9.46
CA ASP A 244 13.07 -10.03 10.85
C ASP A 244 12.23 -8.97 11.59
N LEU A 245 12.46 -7.68 11.31
CA LEU A 245 11.64 -6.58 11.83
C LEU A 245 10.17 -6.68 11.37
N ILE A 246 9.94 -6.94 10.07
CA ILE A 246 8.60 -7.09 9.51
C ILE A 246 7.89 -8.31 10.12
N LEU A 247 8.57 -9.45 10.18
CA LEU A 247 8.01 -10.69 10.71
C LEU A 247 7.71 -10.57 12.21
N ALA A 248 8.59 -9.94 12.98
CA ALA A 248 8.37 -9.73 14.42
C ALA A 248 7.13 -8.87 14.70
N ASP A 249 6.92 -7.78 13.94
CA ASP A 249 5.72 -6.96 14.06
C ASP A 249 4.45 -7.72 13.68
N TYR A 250 4.49 -8.49 12.58
CA TYR A 250 3.36 -9.34 12.16
C TYR A 250 3.01 -10.38 13.23
N CYS A 251 4.00 -11.12 13.71
CA CYS A 251 3.85 -12.15 14.74
C CYS A 251 3.31 -11.57 16.04
N LYS A 252 3.82 -10.42 16.49
CA LYS A 252 3.31 -9.71 17.68
C LYS A 252 1.85 -9.28 17.51
N LYS A 253 1.45 -8.81 16.32
CA LYS A 253 0.07 -8.36 16.06
C LYS A 253 -0.93 -9.51 16.02
N ASN A 254 -0.49 -10.68 15.54
CA ASN A 254 -1.35 -11.85 15.34
C ASN A 254 -1.18 -12.93 16.41
N SER A 255 -0.31 -12.71 17.41
CA SER A 255 0.02 -13.68 18.46
C SER A 255 0.48 -15.04 17.90
N VAL A 256 1.30 -15.00 16.83
CA VAL A 256 1.88 -16.19 16.17
C VAL A 256 3.38 -16.20 16.37
N ASP A 257 3.99 -17.38 16.53
CA ASP A 257 5.44 -17.50 16.63
C ASP A 257 6.11 -17.45 15.25
N VAL A 258 7.24 -16.76 15.14
CA VAL A 258 7.99 -16.61 13.88
C VAL A 258 8.43 -17.98 13.35
N ALA A 259 8.81 -18.89 14.24
CA ALA A 259 9.26 -20.24 13.87
C ALA A 259 8.17 -21.12 13.25
N SER A 260 6.89 -20.78 13.47
CA SER A 260 5.76 -21.52 12.89
C SER A 260 5.41 -21.11 11.45
N LEU A 261 5.97 -20.00 10.95
CA LEU A 261 5.63 -19.51 9.61
C LEU A 261 6.33 -20.33 8.52
N THR A 262 5.55 -20.81 7.57
CA THR A 262 6.06 -21.46 6.36
C THR A 262 6.71 -20.44 5.42
N PRO A 263 7.58 -20.85 4.47
CA PRO A 263 8.18 -19.94 3.49
C PRO A 263 7.15 -19.18 2.63
N SER A 264 6.01 -19.80 2.33
CA SER A 264 4.90 -19.14 1.63
C SER A 264 4.25 -18.06 2.49
N GLU A 265 4.01 -18.33 3.77
CA GLU A 265 3.44 -17.34 4.70
C GLU A 265 4.40 -16.18 4.92
N ILE A 266 5.70 -16.43 5.08
CA ILE A 266 6.73 -15.39 5.15
C ILE A 266 6.67 -14.49 3.91
N ARG A 267 6.58 -15.09 2.71
CA ARG A 267 6.46 -14.34 1.45
C ARG A 267 5.18 -13.50 1.43
N ASP A 268 4.06 -14.07 1.85
CA ASP A 268 2.76 -13.39 1.88
C ASP A 268 2.79 -12.20 2.84
N VAL A 269 3.37 -12.35 4.04
CA VAL A 269 3.57 -11.24 5.01
C VAL A 269 4.40 -10.12 4.39
N ILE A 270 5.54 -10.43 3.79
CA ILE A 270 6.45 -9.43 3.21
C ILE A 270 5.76 -8.67 2.07
N LEU A 271 4.97 -9.38 1.25
CA LEU A 271 4.20 -8.78 0.15
C LEU A 271 2.89 -8.09 0.61
N GLY A 272 2.60 -8.11 1.91
CA GLY A 272 1.42 -7.48 2.51
C GLY A 272 0.11 -8.19 2.21
N MET A 273 0.13 -9.48 1.91
CA MET A 273 -1.06 -10.30 1.71
C MET A 273 -1.63 -10.82 3.03
N GLN A 274 -2.95 -11.04 3.07
CA GLN A 274 -3.61 -11.70 4.19
C GLN A 274 -3.34 -13.21 4.16
N ILE A 275 -2.86 -13.76 5.29
CA ILE A 275 -2.61 -15.21 5.43
C ILE A 275 -3.92 -15.93 5.78
N ARG A 276 -4.42 -16.77 4.86
CA ARG A 276 -5.70 -17.49 4.99
C ARG A 276 -5.69 -18.60 6.06
N SER A 277 -4.54 -19.16 6.42
CA SER A 277 -4.41 -20.28 7.38
C SER A 277 -4.76 -19.88 8.81
N ILE A 278 -4.40 -18.66 9.23
CA ILE A 278 -4.63 -18.17 10.59
C ILE A 278 -6.12 -17.83 10.82
N GLN A 279 -6.83 -17.35 9.79
CA GLN A 279 -8.28 -17.09 9.87
C GLN A 279 -9.08 -18.34 10.27
N ARG A 280 -8.77 -19.52 9.71
CA ARG A 280 -9.46 -20.78 10.07
C ARG A 280 -9.26 -21.20 11.53
N SER A 281 -8.06 -20.98 12.08
CA SER A 281 -7.78 -21.34 13.48
C SER A 281 -8.55 -20.50 14.49
N LEU A 282 -8.83 -19.23 14.15
CA LEU A 282 -9.65 -18.32 14.96
C LEU A 282 -11.14 -18.65 14.86
N ASP A 283 -11.60 -19.12 13.70
CA ASP A 283 -13.01 -19.52 13.49
C ASP A 283 -13.34 -20.86 14.19
N GLU A 284 -12.39 -21.78 14.29
CA GLU A 284 -12.60 -23.09 14.93
C GLU A 284 -12.58 -23.07 16.47
N HIS A 285 -12.05 -22.01 17.09
CA HIS A 285 -11.93 -21.88 18.57
C HIS A 285 -12.94 -20.90 19.20
N GLY A 286 -13.90 -20.37 18.43
CA GLY A 286 -14.94 -19.46 18.92
C GLY A 286 -16.18 -20.18 19.46
N THR A 287 -16.29 -20.33 20.79
CA THR A 287 -17.55 -20.69 21.48
C THR A 287 -18.71 -19.76 21.09
N SER A 288 -19.89 -20.34 20.85
CA SER A 288 -21.13 -19.61 20.53
C SER A 288 -21.49 -18.59 21.63
N PRO A 289 -21.93 -17.37 21.27
CA PRO A 289 -22.30 -16.35 22.25
C PRO A 289 -23.72 -16.54 22.78
N SER A 290 -23.94 -16.16 24.03
CA SER A 290 -25.19 -16.26 24.78
C SER A 290 -26.27 -15.27 24.30
N PRO A 291 -27.57 -15.47 24.63
CA PRO A 291 -28.71 -14.84 23.95
C PRO A 291 -28.84 -13.31 24.09
N GLY A 292 -27.92 -12.64 24.80
CA GLY A 292 -27.87 -11.18 24.89
C GLY A 292 -27.14 -10.50 23.71
N SER A 293 -26.45 -11.25 22.85
CA SER A 293 -25.64 -10.71 21.75
C SER A 293 -26.38 -10.61 20.39
N GLU A 294 -27.60 -11.13 20.28
CA GLU A 294 -28.38 -11.13 19.02
C GLU A 294 -28.68 -9.71 18.50
N GLY A 295 -28.72 -8.71 19.39
CA GLY A 295 -28.88 -7.30 19.00
C GLY A 295 -27.67 -6.71 18.27
N LEU A 296 -26.45 -7.10 18.66
CA LEU A 296 -25.21 -6.63 18.03
C LEU A 296 -24.93 -7.35 16.72
N TYR A 297 -25.24 -8.65 16.64
CA TYR A 297 -25.13 -9.40 15.38
C TYR A 297 -26.11 -8.91 14.33
N ARG A 298 -27.33 -8.49 14.71
CA ARG A 298 -28.27 -7.83 13.79
C ARG A 298 -27.81 -6.46 13.30
N ILE A 299 -27.08 -5.70 14.13
CA ILE A 299 -26.43 -4.45 13.70
C ILE A 299 -25.31 -4.76 12.69
N LEU A 300 -24.51 -5.80 12.93
CA LEU A 300 -23.45 -6.24 12.02
C LEU A 300 -23.99 -6.79 10.69
N ASP A 301 -25.12 -7.53 10.70
CA ASP A 301 -25.78 -8.03 9.49
C ASP A 301 -26.46 -6.89 8.70
N TRP A 302 -27.03 -5.89 9.40
CA TRP A 302 -27.57 -4.69 8.76
C TRP A 302 -26.46 -3.81 8.16
N MET A 303 -25.27 -3.78 8.77
CA MET A 303 -24.08 -3.10 8.26
C MET A 303 -23.37 -3.87 7.13
N GLY A 304 -23.61 -5.17 6.99
CA GLY A 304 -23.07 -6.03 5.92
C GLY A 304 -23.52 -5.65 4.50
N HIS A 305 -24.56 -4.82 4.37
CA HIS A 305 -25.04 -4.32 3.07
C HIS A 305 -24.25 -3.10 2.54
N PHE A 306 -23.30 -2.54 3.29
CA PHE A 306 -22.46 -1.41 2.86
C PHE A 306 -20.98 -1.81 2.67
N SER A 307 -20.65 -2.24 1.44
CA SER A 307 -19.34 -2.70 0.96
C SER A 307 -18.21 -1.62 0.92
N GLN A 308 -18.28 -0.59 1.76
CA GLN A 308 -17.22 0.44 1.89
C GLN A 308 -16.57 0.48 3.28
N ILE A 309 -17.03 -0.37 4.22
CA ILE A 309 -16.59 -0.41 5.61
C ILE A 309 -15.94 -1.77 5.93
N LEU A 310 -14.96 -2.21 5.14
CA LEU A 310 -14.23 -3.46 5.46
C LEU A 310 -12.85 -3.19 6.07
N GLU A 311 -12.18 -2.09 5.72
CA GLU A 311 -10.87 -1.74 6.30
C GLU A 311 -10.97 -1.14 7.71
N VAL A 312 -12.13 -0.60 8.08
CA VAL A 312 -12.36 -0.01 9.42
C VAL A 312 -12.67 -1.07 10.47
N THR A 313 -13.32 -2.15 10.05
CA THR A 313 -13.91 -3.13 10.96
C THR A 313 -12.83 -4.00 11.60
N GLU A 314 -11.78 -4.41 10.88
CA GLU A 314 -10.68 -5.18 11.48
C GLU A 314 -9.84 -4.34 12.45
N ALA A 315 -9.53 -3.08 12.07
CA ALA A 315 -8.77 -2.17 12.92
C ALA A 315 -9.52 -1.80 14.19
N VAL A 316 -10.82 -1.50 14.10
CA VAL A 316 -11.68 -1.16 15.25
C VAL A 316 -12.06 -2.41 16.07
N THR A 317 -12.31 -3.57 15.45
CA THR A 317 -12.62 -4.82 16.17
C THR A 317 -11.40 -5.35 16.93
N ALA A 318 -10.20 -5.25 16.37
CA ALA A 318 -8.95 -5.58 17.07
C ALA A 318 -8.70 -4.66 18.27
N LEU A 319 -9.12 -3.40 18.17
CA LEU A 319 -8.98 -2.38 19.21
C LEU A 319 -9.98 -2.56 20.35
N VAL A 320 -11.24 -2.85 20.02
CA VAL A 320 -12.30 -3.14 21.00
C VAL A 320 -12.01 -4.47 21.73
N ARG A 321 -11.47 -5.48 21.04
CA ARG A 321 -10.99 -6.73 21.67
C ARG A 321 -9.81 -6.49 22.63
N ARG A 322 -8.90 -5.56 22.30
CA ARG A 322 -7.75 -5.22 23.17
C ARG A 322 -8.17 -4.44 24.43
N SER A 323 -9.13 -3.51 24.31
CA SER A 323 -9.63 -2.76 25.47
C SER A 323 -10.47 -3.60 26.45
N LEU A 324 -10.97 -4.76 26.04
CA LEU A 324 -11.80 -5.63 26.90
C LEU A 324 -11.00 -6.67 27.71
N HIS A 325 -9.69 -6.83 27.48
CA HIS A 325 -8.96 -7.99 28.02
C HIS A 325 -7.63 -7.78 28.76
N GLN A 326 -7.05 -6.59 28.95
CA GLN A 326 -5.93 -6.47 29.90
C GLN A 326 -5.59 -5.03 30.34
N GLU A 327 -5.31 -4.91 31.64
CA GLU A 327 -4.68 -3.79 32.34
C GLU A 327 -3.16 -3.77 32.04
N ASP A 328 -2.64 -2.58 31.75
CA ASP A 328 -1.23 -2.13 31.73
C ASP A 328 -0.15 -2.95 30.98
N GLU A 329 0.31 -2.41 29.83
CA GLU A 329 1.69 -1.90 29.61
C GLU A 329 1.87 -1.39 28.14
N GLU A 330 2.32 -0.14 28.02
CA GLU A 330 2.75 0.60 26.81
C GLU A 330 1.97 0.39 25.49
N LEU A 331 0.74 0.93 25.46
CA LEU A 331 -0.03 1.16 24.24
C LEU A 331 0.71 2.12 23.29
N ILE A 332 0.82 1.74 22.00
CA ILE A 332 1.10 2.68 20.91
C ILE A 332 -0.02 3.74 20.97
N PRO A 333 0.26 5.02 21.26
CA PRO A 333 -0.77 6.03 21.42
C PRO A 333 -1.26 6.44 20.05
N PHE A 334 -2.32 5.79 19.58
CA PHE A 334 -3.18 6.32 18.54
C PHE A 334 -4.37 7.04 19.21
N GLN A 335 -4.82 8.14 18.65
CA GLN A 335 -6.09 8.76 19.04
C GLN A 335 -7.16 8.37 18.04
N LEU A 336 -8.23 7.73 18.53
CA LEU A 336 -9.46 7.51 17.77
C LEU A 336 -10.47 8.58 18.16
N VAL A 337 -10.92 9.36 17.17
CA VAL A 337 -11.96 10.36 17.39
C VAL A 337 -13.15 10.04 16.50
N MET A 338 -14.25 9.67 17.15
CA MET A 338 -15.54 9.45 16.50
C MET A 338 -16.36 10.74 16.56
N LYS A 339 -16.85 11.22 15.41
CA LYS A 339 -17.80 12.33 15.37
C LYS A 339 -18.86 12.09 14.29
N ALA A 340 -20.11 11.92 14.72
CA ALA A 340 -21.28 11.66 13.88
C ALA A 340 -21.09 10.44 12.95
N ASP A 341 -20.68 10.69 11.71
CA ASP A 341 -20.46 9.72 10.65
C ASP A 341 -18.96 9.49 10.37
N THR A 342 -18.04 10.07 11.14
CA THR A 342 -16.61 10.07 10.81
C THR A 342 -15.76 9.45 11.91
N LEU A 343 -14.97 8.42 11.57
CA LEU A 343 -13.88 7.89 12.39
C LEU A 343 -12.54 8.47 11.92
N VAL A 344 -11.80 9.03 12.86
CA VAL A 344 -10.47 9.60 12.62
C VAL A 344 -9.44 8.78 13.39
N ILE A 345 -8.43 8.28 12.68
CA ILE A 345 -7.30 7.53 13.25
C ILE A 345 -6.04 8.39 13.14
N ILE A 346 -5.43 8.71 14.28
CA ILE A 346 -4.22 9.55 14.38
C ILE A 346 -3.10 8.73 14.99
N ASP A 347 -1.99 8.55 14.27
CA ASP A 347 -0.74 7.96 14.78
C ASP A 347 0.26 9.03 15.28
N ARG A 348 1.30 8.62 16.03
CA ARG A 348 2.42 9.45 16.56
C ARG A 348 3.05 10.39 15.52
N CYS A 349 2.99 10.07 14.23
CA CYS A 349 3.52 10.90 13.15
C CYS A 349 2.56 11.99 12.64
N GLN A 350 1.39 12.18 13.27
CA GLN A 350 0.28 13.02 12.78
C GLN A 350 -0.28 12.62 11.40
N CYS A 351 0.10 11.45 10.88
CA CYS A 351 -0.54 10.85 9.72
C CYS A 351 -1.96 10.43 10.10
N THR A 352 -2.93 10.82 9.28
CA THR A 352 -4.35 10.65 9.60
C THR A 352 -5.07 9.85 8.53
N ALA A 353 -5.84 8.84 8.94
CA ALA A 353 -6.90 8.26 8.13
C ALA A 353 -8.26 8.81 8.60
N VAL A 354 -9.06 9.34 7.67
CA VAL A 354 -10.42 9.83 7.91
C VAL A 354 -11.39 8.93 7.17
N LEU A 355 -12.22 8.24 7.92
CA LEU A 355 -13.21 7.29 7.44
C LEU A 355 -14.59 7.91 7.67
N LYS A 356 -15.31 8.21 6.60
CA LYS A 356 -16.66 8.77 6.66
C LYS A 356 -17.64 7.68 6.25
N PHE A 357 -18.55 7.34 7.16
CA PHE A 357 -19.57 6.30 7.08
C PHE A 357 -20.87 6.80 6.46
#